data_AF-A0A7Y3UQE1-F1
#
_entry.id   AF-A0A7Y3UQE1-F1
#
_cell.length_a   1.000
_cell.length_b   1.000
_cell.length_c   1.000
_cell.angle_alpha   90.00
_cell.angle_beta   90.00
_cell.angle_gamma   90.00
#
_symmetry.space_group_name_H-M   'P 1'
#
loop_
_entity.id
_entity.type
_entity.pdbx_description
1 polymer ?
#
loop_
_entity_poly.entity_id
_entity_poly.type
_entity_poly.pdbx_seq_one_letter_code
_entity_poly.pdbx_strand_id
1 'polypeptide(L)'
;MRTFFDTYNTALNGYRKEKMIRSRANPLPNLERQGEIVELPFWIWGKDMPRERLFASLGKESQMRLMYKKEMVAELNFSVSGNHLENLTTLVNIKDAGLNIRPRAIINTLYARMFVSDLFVHGIGGAKYDLITDEIIRKFYGVEPPSYATISGTLHLPYEQQSVTEKEREGLRHTIKDMRNHPENYTTDEIMRDSSMQSMIREKKELIITDIQNRDEKYRAYNRLKELTILMREKISPLIEEKERELVSVEKKLSYNAIVTMRDYPFCIYPETFIRELFSLVKGVM
;
A
#
# COMPACT_ATOMS: atom_id res chain seq x y z
N MET A 1 -9.62 -35.80 16.83
CA MET A 1 -9.28 -34.40 17.16
C MET A 1 -8.19 -33.96 16.20
N ARG A 2 -8.34 -32.83 15.47
CA ARG A 2 -7.28 -32.36 14.55
C ARG A 2 -6.11 -31.83 15.36
N THR A 3 -4.88 -32.08 14.93
CA THR A 3 -3.70 -31.49 15.59
C THR A 3 -3.68 -29.97 15.37
N PHE A 4 -2.95 -29.23 16.22
CA PHE A 4 -2.76 -27.79 15.99
C PHE A 4 -2.11 -27.53 14.62
N PHE A 5 -1.13 -28.36 14.25
CA PHE A 5 -0.45 -28.31 12.95
C PHE A 5 -1.43 -28.36 11.77
N ASP A 6 -2.34 -29.34 11.77
CA ASP A 6 -3.33 -29.51 10.69
C ASP A 6 -4.31 -28.34 10.66
N THR A 7 -4.73 -27.87 11.83
CA THR A 7 -5.68 -26.75 11.97
C THR A 7 -5.07 -25.46 11.43
N TYR A 8 -3.83 -25.16 11.83
CA TYR A 8 -3.08 -24.00 11.36
C TYR A 8 -2.92 -24.01 9.83
N ASN A 9 -2.40 -25.11 9.28
CA ASN A 9 -2.15 -25.20 7.84
C ASN A 9 -3.46 -25.19 7.02
N THR A 10 -4.53 -25.79 7.54
CA THR A 10 -5.86 -25.75 6.90
C THR A 10 -6.44 -24.34 6.88
N ALA A 11 -6.38 -23.61 8.00
CA ALA A 11 -6.85 -22.23 8.08
C ALA A 11 -6.07 -21.32 7.11
N LEU A 12 -4.74 -21.45 7.08
CA LEU A 12 -3.89 -20.66 6.20
C LEU A 12 -4.13 -20.98 4.72
N ASN A 13 -4.30 -22.25 4.35
CA ASN A 13 -4.67 -22.65 2.98
C ASN A 13 -6.06 -22.15 2.59
N GLY A 14 -7.03 -22.18 3.51
CA GLY A 14 -8.36 -21.62 3.32
C GLY A 14 -8.31 -20.13 2.99
N TYR A 15 -7.55 -19.37 3.78
CA TYR A 15 -7.33 -17.94 3.54
C TYR A 15 -6.69 -17.66 2.18
N ARG A 16 -5.64 -18.42 1.80
CA ARG A 16 -5.02 -18.26 0.47
C ARG A 16 -6.00 -18.52 -0.67
N LYS A 17 -6.85 -19.55 -0.54
CA LYS A 17 -7.88 -19.86 -1.54
C LYS A 17 -8.89 -18.72 -1.66
N GLU A 18 -9.39 -18.22 -0.54
CA GLU A 18 -10.36 -17.13 -0.50
C GLU A 18 -9.80 -15.83 -1.10
N LYS A 19 -8.56 -15.48 -0.76
CA LYS A 19 -7.89 -14.27 -1.26
C LYS A 19 -7.16 -14.45 -2.61
N MET A 20 -7.34 -15.60 -3.26
CA MET A 20 -6.69 -15.95 -4.54
C MET A 20 -5.16 -15.80 -4.54
N ILE A 21 -4.52 -16.08 -3.40
CA ILE A 21 -3.05 -15.99 -3.23
C ILE A 21 -2.42 -17.29 -3.72
N ARG A 22 -1.64 -17.21 -4.81
CA ARG A 22 -0.92 -18.36 -5.39
C ARG A 22 0.39 -18.68 -4.66
N SER A 23 1.02 -17.69 -4.05
CA SER A 23 2.30 -17.86 -3.35
C SER A 23 2.11 -18.69 -2.08
N ARG A 24 2.97 -19.69 -1.89
CA ARG A 24 3.03 -20.50 -0.66
C ARG A 24 3.69 -19.74 0.50
N ALA A 25 4.45 -18.69 0.22
CA ALA A 25 5.11 -17.88 1.24
C ALA A 25 4.21 -16.78 1.81
N ASN A 26 3.15 -16.38 1.09
CA ASN A 26 2.24 -15.32 1.50
C ASN A 26 0.92 -15.89 2.04
N PRO A 27 0.33 -15.29 3.09
CA PRO A 27 0.92 -14.22 3.90
C PRO A 27 2.08 -14.70 4.79
N LEU A 28 2.09 -16.00 5.10
CA LEU A 28 3.13 -16.71 5.86
C LEU A 28 3.29 -18.10 5.23
N PRO A 29 4.41 -18.80 5.39
CA PRO A 29 4.54 -20.21 4.98
C PRO A 29 3.71 -21.14 5.86
N ASN A 30 3.38 -22.32 5.33
CA ASN A 30 2.83 -23.42 6.13
C ASN A 30 3.90 -23.94 7.10
N LEU A 31 3.45 -24.51 8.22
CA LEU A 31 4.31 -25.29 9.11
C LEU A 31 4.78 -26.55 8.39
N GLU A 32 6.05 -26.91 8.55
CA GLU A 32 6.64 -28.12 7.97
C GLU A 32 6.51 -29.35 8.88
N ARG A 33 6.43 -30.53 8.27
CA ARG A 33 6.49 -31.83 8.96
C ARG A 33 7.43 -32.76 8.22
N GLN A 34 8.33 -33.41 8.96
CA GLN A 34 9.26 -34.42 8.45
C GLN A 34 9.18 -35.67 9.34
N GLY A 35 8.38 -36.66 8.91
CA GLY A 35 8.06 -37.83 9.72
C GLY A 35 7.34 -37.43 11.02
N GLU A 36 7.97 -37.75 12.16
CA GLU A 36 7.46 -37.44 13.51
C GLU A 36 7.86 -36.06 14.02
N ILE A 37 8.69 -35.32 13.27
CA ILE A 37 9.11 -33.97 13.62
C ILE A 37 8.15 -32.96 12.98
N VAL A 38 7.52 -32.12 13.81
CA VAL A 38 6.60 -31.07 13.39
C VAL A 38 7.15 -29.70 13.74
N GLU A 39 7.02 -28.75 12.80
CA GLU A 39 7.33 -27.35 13.07
C GLU A 39 6.27 -26.75 14.00
N LEU A 40 6.73 -26.11 15.06
CA LEU A 40 5.88 -25.33 15.94
C LEU A 40 5.81 -23.88 15.43
N PRO A 41 4.68 -23.18 15.66
CA PRO A 41 4.49 -21.78 15.21
C PRO A 41 5.21 -20.77 16.12
N PHE A 42 6.44 -21.11 16.52
CA PHE A 42 7.32 -20.31 17.37
C PHE A 42 8.68 -20.12 16.71
N TRP A 43 9.32 -19.04 17.12
CA TRP A 43 10.73 -18.77 16.90
C TRP A 43 11.52 -19.20 18.14
N ILE A 44 12.76 -19.62 17.92
CA ILE A 44 13.78 -19.77 18.95
C ILE A 44 15.02 -18.95 18.56
N TRP A 45 15.63 -18.26 19.51
CA TRP A 45 16.83 -17.44 19.28
C TRP A 45 17.64 -17.28 20.58
N GLY A 46 18.89 -16.85 20.48
CA GLY A 46 19.78 -16.62 21.63
C GLY A 46 20.74 -15.47 21.36
N LYS A 47 21.57 -15.10 22.35
CA LYS A 47 22.50 -13.96 22.24
C LYS A 47 23.42 -14.06 21.02
N ASP A 48 23.94 -15.26 20.75
CA ASP A 48 24.86 -15.55 19.65
C ASP A 48 24.23 -16.48 18.59
N MET A 49 22.90 -16.58 18.58
CA MET A 49 22.15 -17.47 17.70
C MET A 49 21.07 -16.71 16.92
N PRO A 50 21.07 -16.79 15.57
CA PRO A 50 20.03 -16.15 14.78
C PRO A 50 18.66 -16.75 15.08
N ARG A 51 17.61 -15.96 14.79
CA ARG A 51 16.23 -16.40 14.94
C ARG A 51 15.92 -17.54 13.97
N GLU A 52 15.45 -18.66 14.49
CA GLU A 52 15.14 -19.86 13.74
C GLU A 52 13.81 -20.50 14.14
N ARG A 53 13.35 -21.40 13.29
CA ARG A 53 12.10 -22.16 13.48
C ARG A 53 12.26 -23.18 14.61
N LEU A 54 11.28 -23.23 15.51
CA LEU A 54 11.22 -24.25 16.55
C LEU A 54 10.51 -25.51 16.02
N PHE A 55 11.09 -26.68 16.27
CA PHE A 55 10.48 -27.96 15.93
C PHE A 55 10.20 -28.75 17.21
N ALA A 56 9.27 -29.70 17.12
CA ALA A 56 9.00 -30.66 18.16
C ALA A 56 8.93 -32.08 17.59
N SER A 57 9.43 -33.03 18.36
CA SER A 57 9.25 -34.46 18.10
C SER A 57 8.50 -35.09 19.27
N LEU A 58 7.50 -35.91 18.97
CA LEU A 58 6.79 -36.68 19.99
C LEU A 58 7.59 -37.95 20.30
N GLY A 59 8.04 -38.06 21.55
CA GLY A 59 8.70 -39.23 22.11
C GLY A 59 7.71 -40.30 22.57
N LYS A 60 8.24 -41.35 23.21
CA LYS A 60 7.41 -42.35 23.91
C LYS A 60 6.71 -41.69 25.11
N GLU A 61 5.57 -42.24 25.53
CA GLU A 61 4.90 -41.85 26.80
C GLU A 61 4.50 -40.36 26.92
N SER A 62 4.10 -39.71 25.82
CA SER A 62 3.69 -38.29 25.80
C SER A 62 4.81 -37.29 26.13
N GLN A 63 6.06 -37.69 25.92
CA GLN A 63 7.19 -36.76 25.93
C GLN A 63 7.23 -35.95 24.63
N MET A 64 7.57 -34.67 24.73
CA MET A 64 7.76 -33.77 23.60
C MET A 64 9.16 -33.16 23.67
N ARG A 65 9.99 -33.46 22.67
CA ARG A 65 11.34 -32.92 22.55
C ARG A 65 11.29 -31.67 21.69
N LEU A 66 11.67 -30.54 22.28
CA LEU A 66 11.87 -29.27 21.57
C LEU A 66 13.22 -29.28 20.89
N MET A 67 13.24 -28.93 19.60
CA MET A 67 14.39 -29.06 18.73
C MET A 67 14.72 -27.72 18.07
N TYR A 68 16.00 -27.36 18.10
CA TYR A 68 16.59 -26.30 17.27
C TYR A 68 17.45 -26.96 16.19
N LYS A 69 17.06 -26.80 14.93
CA LYS A 69 17.66 -27.53 13.80
C LYS A 69 17.59 -29.05 14.03
N LYS A 70 18.70 -29.67 14.44
CA LYS A 70 18.80 -31.12 14.72
C LYS A 70 19.21 -31.40 16.17
N GLU A 71 19.33 -30.37 17.00
CA GLU A 71 19.74 -30.48 18.40
C GLU A 71 18.53 -30.34 19.32
N MET A 72 18.50 -31.17 20.36
CA MET A 72 17.48 -31.11 21.39
C MET A 72 17.80 -29.98 22.35
N VAL A 73 16.83 -29.08 22.55
CA VAL A 73 16.95 -27.92 23.43
C VAL A 73 16.31 -28.20 24.79
N ALA A 74 15.21 -28.95 24.79
CA ALA A 74 14.51 -29.34 26.01
C ALA A 74 13.60 -30.54 25.75
N GLU A 75 13.24 -31.23 26.83
CA GLU A 75 12.21 -32.26 26.85
C GLU A 75 11.10 -31.84 27.80
N LEU A 76 9.86 -31.91 27.32
CA LEU A 76 8.65 -31.60 28.06
C LEU A 76 7.84 -32.89 28.23
N ASN A 77 7.31 -33.15 29.41
CA ASN A 77 6.58 -34.36 29.72
C ASN A 77 5.09 -34.05 29.93
N PHE A 78 4.22 -34.57 29.07
CA PHE A 78 2.77 -34.38 29.17
C PHE A 78 2.03 -35.62 29.69
N SER A 79 2.74 -36.56 30.34
CA SER A 79 2.10 -37.73 30.95
C SER A 79 1.14 -37.33 32.09
N VAL A 80 0.10 -38.14 32.28
CA VAL A 80 -1.11 -37.81 33.04
C VAL A 80 -0.85 -37.84 34.54
N SER A 81 -0.37 -36.73 35.11
CA SER A 81 -0.67 -36.17 36.45
C SER A 81 0.45 -35.23 36.92
N GLY A 82 0.23 -33.92 36.81
CA GLY A 82 1.01 -32.93 37.60
C GLY A 82 2.27 -32.33 36.96
N ASN A 83 2.71 -32.76 35.78
CA ASN A 83 3.98 -32.30 35.21
C ASN A 83 3.94 -30.88 34.56
N HIS A 84 2.84 -30.12 34.68
CA HIS A 84 2.74 -28.78 34.10
C HIS A 84 3.72 -27.78 34.74
N LEU A 85 3.89 -27.83 36.07
CA LEU A 85 4.83 -26.96 36.78
C LEU A 85 6.28 -27.29 36.42
N GLU A 86 6.62 -28.57 36.30
CA GLU A 86 7.95 -29.00 35.88
C GLU A 86 8.25 -28.58 34.44
N ASN A 87 7.29 -28.73 33.52
CA ASN A 87 7.42 -28.20 32.15
C ASN A 87 7.61 -26.68 32.12
N LEU A 88 6.90 -25.94 32.96
CA LEU A 88 7.10 -24.50 33.10
C LEU A 88 8.51 -24.17 33.62
N THR A 89 8.98 -24.89 34.63
CA THR A 89 10.36 -24.76 35.13
C THR A 89 11.38 -25.07 34.03
N THR A 90 11.16 -26.11 33.23
CA THR A 90 12.02 -26.41 32.06
C THR A 90 12.04 -25.25 31.07
N LEU A 91 10.89 -24.64 30.76
CA LEU A 91 10.83 -23.46 29.88
C LEU A 91 11.54 -22.24 30.48
N VAL A 92 11.48 -22.04 31.80
CA VAL A 92 12.23 -21.00 32.50
C VAL A 92 13.73 -21.27 32.41
N ASN A 93 14.16 -22.51 32.64
CA ASN A 93 15.57 -22.91 32.54
C ASN A 93 16.14 -22.68 31.14
N ILE A 94 15.36 -22.91 30.06
CA ILE A 94 15.77 -22.58 28.69
C ILE A 94 16.08 -21.08 28.56
N LYS A 95 15.22 -20.23 29.13
CA LYS A 95 15.40 -18.78 29.14
C LYS A 95 16.64 -18.36 29.92
N ASP A 96 16.86 -18.95 31.09
CA ASP A 96 18.02 -18.66 31.95
C ASP A 96 19.34 -19.14 31.31
N ALA A 97 19.28 -20.20 30.50
CA ALA A 97 20.38 -20.64 29.64
C ALA A 97 20.61 -19.75 28.41
N GLY A 98 19.87 -18.63 28.27
CA GLY A 98 20.05 -17.64 27.21
C GLY A 98 19.28 -17.91 25.92
N LEU A 99 18.39 -18.92 25.90
CA LEU A 99 17.56 -19.25 24.75
C LEU A 99 16.13 -18.74 24.93
N ASN A 100 15.63 -18.00 23.94
CA ASN A 100 14.33 -17.36 23.99
C ASN A 100 13.38 -17.99 22.96
N ILE A 101 12.23 -18.46 23.43
CA ILE A 101 11.12 -18.88 22.58
C ILE A 101 10.12 -17.72 22.44
N ARG A 102 9.71 -17.41 21.21
CA ARG A 102 8.78 -16.31 20.90
C ARG A 102 7.70 -16.77 19.92
N PRO A 103 6.42 -16.41 20.13
CA PRO A 103 5.37 -16.76 19.19
C PRO A 103 5.58 -16.08 17.83
N ARG A 104 5.11 -16.73 16.75
CA ARG A 104 4.96 -16.08 15.45
C ARG A 104 3.73 -15.17 15.43
N ALA A 105 3.62 -14.32 14.42
CA ALA A 105 2.58 -13.29 14.32
C ALA A 105 1.15 -13.80 14.62
N ILE A 106 0.74 -14.92 14.03
CA ILE A 106 -0.59 -15.51 14.27
C ILE A 106 -0.75 -15.94 15.73
N ILE A 107 0.23 -16.63 16.31
CA ILE A 107 0.16 -17.10 17.70
C ILE A 107 0.23 -15.95 18.69
N ASN A 108 1.03 -14.94 18.39
CA ASN A 108 1.13 -13.75 19.23
C ASN A 108 -0.23 -13.05 19.31
N THR A 109 -0.90 -12.89 18.16
CA THR A 109 -2.23 -12.28 18.08
C THR A 109 -3.28 -13.17 18.74
N LEU A 110 -3.22 -14.49 18.52
CA LEU A 110 -4.10 -15.46 19.17
C LEU A 110 -4.00 -15.35 20.69
N TYR A 111 -2.80 -15.36 21.26
CA TYR A 111 -2.62 -15.28 22.70
C TYR A 111 -3.03 -13.94 23.28
N ALA A 112 -2.70 -12.84 22.60
CA ALA A 112 -3.13 -11.50 23.02
C ALA A 112 -4.67 -11.41 23.09
N ARG A 113 -5.36 -11.91 22.06
CA ARG A 113 -6.83 -11.91 21.97
C ARG A 113 -7.48 -12.86 22.97
N MET A 114 -6.95 -14.06 23.13
CA MET A 114 -7.58 -15.10 23.94
C MET A 114 -7.34 -14.96 25.45
N PHE A 115 -6.18 -14.44 25.85
CA PHE A 115 -5.73 -14.56 27.24
C PHE A 115 -5.33 -13.24 27.90
N VAL A 116 -5.20 -12.15 27.14
CA VAL A 116 -4.61 -10.90 27.65
C VAL A 116 -5.53 -9.69 27.49
N SER A 117 -6.47 -9.71 26.54
CA SER A 117 -7.29 -8.52 26.22
C SER A 117 -8.76 -8.84 26.04
N ASP A 118 -9.63 -7.95 26.52
CA ASP A 118 -11.07 -7.95 26.22
C ASP A 118 -11.36 -7.40 24.81
N LEU A 119 -10.54 -6.44 24.37
CA LEU A 119 -10.56 -5.87 23.03
C LEU A 119 -9.13 -5.75 22.51
N PHE A 120 -8.88 -6.35 21.35
CA PHE A 120 -7.61 -6.22 20.65
C PHE A 120 -7.71 -5.20 19.52
N VAL A 121 -6.74 -4.29 19.42
CA VAL A 121 -6.71 -3.26 18.36
C VAL A 121 -5.57 -3.56 17.40
N HIS A 122 -5.89 -3.69 16.12
CA HIS A 122 -4.92 -3.95 15.05
C HIS A 122 -4.89 -2.80 14.04
N GLY A 123 -3.74 -2.60 13.39
CA GLY A 123 -3.67 -1.86 12.12
C GLY A 123 -4.19 -2.69 10.94
N ILE A 124 -4.52 -2.02 9.83
CA ILE A 124 -5.05 -2.66 8.59
C ILE A 124 -4.17 -3.84 8.13
N GLY A 125 -2.85 -3.71 8.23
CA GLY A 125 -1.92 -4.75 7.79
C GLY A 125 -2.11 -6.08 8.52
N GLY A 126 -2.27 -6.03 9.84
CA GLY A 126 -2.38 -7.25 10.65
C GLY A 126 -3.81 -7.73 10.86
N ALA A 127 -4.80 -6.84 10.79
CA ALA A 127 -6.22 -7.19 10.78
C ALA A 127 -6.60 -8.19 9.66
N LYS A 128 -5.85 -8.17 8.54
CA LYS A 128 -6.01 -9.16 7.47
C LYS A 128 -5.73 -10.59 7.93
N TYR A 129 -4.79 -10.76 8.85
CA TYR A 129 -4.37 -12.06 9.37
C TYR A 129 -5.24 -12.54 10.53
N ASP A 130 -6.03 -11.64 11.13
CA ASP A 130 -7.01 -12.03 12.16
C ASP A 130 -8.05 -13.01 11.62
N LEU A 131 -8.37 -12.98 10.32
CA LEU A 131 -9.23 -14.00 9.69
C LEU A 131 -8.65 -15.42 9.82
N ILE A 132 -7.33 -15.57 9.71
CA ILE A 132 -6.66 -16.86 9.90
C ILE A 132 -6.68 -17.24 11.39
N THR A 133 -6.41 -16.27 12.25
CA THR A 133 -6.40 -16.44 13.71
C THR A 133 -7.78 -16.88 14.22
N ASP A 134 -8.84 -16.24 13.75
CA ASP A 134 -10.24 -16.57 14.04
C ASP A 134 -10.57 -18.01 13.69
N GLU A 135 -10.19 -18.44 12.48
CA GLU A 135 -10.42 -19.82 12.03
C GLU A 135 -9.66 -20.84 12.87
N ILE A 136 -8.45 -20.51 13.33
CA ILE A 136 -7.70 -21.36 14.25
C ILE A 136 -8.38 -21.42 15.61
N ILE A 137 -8.84 -20.29 16.15
CA ILE A 137 -9.55 -20.24 17.44
C ILE A 137 -10.80 -21.11 17.40
N ARG A 138 -11.67 -20.91 16.38
CA ARG A 138 -12.90 -21.71 16.23
C ARG A 138 -12.62 -23.20 16.11
N LYS A 139 -11.64 -23.59 15.28
CA LYS A 139 -11.40 -25.02 14.96
C LYS A 139 -10.58 -25.76 16.01
N PHE A 140 -9.64 -25.08 16.67
CA PHE A 140 -8.75 -25.71 17.65
C PHE A 140 -9.28 -25.59 19.08
N TYR A 141 -9.74 -24.40 19.48
CA TYR A 141 -10.23 -24.15 20.84
C TYR A 141 -11.75 -24.36 20.96
N GLY A 142 -12.50 -24.38 19.85
CA GLY A 142 -13.94 -24.65 19.87
C GLY A 142 -14.77 -23.51 20.43
N VAL A 143 -14.24 -22.29 20.43
CA VAL A 143 -14.90 -21.08 20.96
C VAL A 143 -15.00 -20.01 19.89
N GLU A 144 -15.93 -19.07 20.05
CA GLU A 144 -15.98 -17.90 19.19
C GLU A 144 -14.80 -16.96 19.46
N PRO A 145 -14.12 -16.43 18.42
CA PRO A 145 -12.96 -15.56 18.60
C PRO A 145 -13.33 -14.25 19.31
N PRO A 146 -12.52 -13.79 20.29
CA PRO A 146 -12.70 -12.50 20.94
C PRO A 146 -12.68 -11.34 19.93
N SER A 147 -13.51 -10.32 20.14
CA SER A 147 -13.63 -9.20 19.21
C SER A 147 -12.32 -8.41 19.07
N TYR A 148 -12.10 -7.84 17.89
CA TYR A 148 -10.99 -6.93 17.61
C TYR A 148 -11.47 -5.73 16.80
N ALA A 149 -10.78 -4.61 16.95
CA ALA A 149 -11.01 -3.40 16.16
C ALA A 149 -9.84 -3.19 15.20
N THR A 150 -10.15 -2.69 14.00
CA THR A 150 -9.12 -2.25 13.04
C THR A 150 -9.12 -0.74 12.98
N ILE A 151 -7.99 -0.12 13.35
CA ILE A 151 -7.83 1.33 13.32
C ILE A 151 -6.66 1.67 12.38
N SER A 152 -6.83 2.72 11.58
CA SER A 152 -5.78 3.28 10.75
C SER A 152 -5.86 4.80 10.77
N GLY A 153 -4.69 5.43 10.73
CA GLY A 153 -4.54 6.85 10.50
C GLY A 153 -3.66 7.07 9.28
N THR A 154 -4.10 7.94 8.37
CA THR A 154 -3.23 8.47 7.32
C THR A 154 -2.79 9.85 7.76
N LEU A 155 -1.48 10.05 7.87
CA LEU A 155 -0.87 11.33 8.17
C LEU A 155 -0.21 11.86 6.90
N HIS A 156 -0.49 13.12 6.57
CA HIS A 156 0.20 13.86 5.52
C HIS A 156 1.20 14.81 6.18
N LEU A 157 2.23 15.23 5.43
CA LEU A 157 3.17 16.21 5.96
C LEU A 157 2.40 17.48 6.38
N PRO A 158 2.82 18.17 7.46
CA PRO A 158 2.11 19.32 8.01
C PRO A 158 2.36 20.59 7.19
N TYR A 159 2.13 20.52 5.89
CA TYR A 159 2.20 21.64 4.97
C TYR A 159 0.86 21.82 4.25
N GLU A 160 0.50 23.07 3.99
CA GLU A 160 -0.75 23.38 3.29
C GLU A 160 -0.66 23.01 1.82
N GLN A 161 -1.68 22.30 1.32
CA GLN A 161 -1.80 22.00 -0.09
C GLN A 161 -2.11 23.29 -0.87
N GLN A 162 -1.54 23.39 -2.06
CA GLN A 162 -1.87 24.44 -3.01
C GLN A 162 -3.23 24.16 -3.62
N SER A 163 -4.07 25.20 -3.78
CA SER A 163 -5.41 25.12 -4.36
C SER A 163 -5.37 24.99 -5.89
N VAL A 164 -4.86 23.86 -6.38
CA VAL A 164 -4.82 23.52 -7.81
C VAL A 164 -5.31 22.09 -8.03
N THR A 165 -5.93 21.87 -9.17
CA THR A 165 -6.48 20.57 -9.52
C THR A 165 -5.89 20.01 -10.81
N GLU A 166 -5.95 18.69 -10.96
CA GLU A 166 -5.56 18.01 -12.19
C GLU A 166 -6.40 18.48 -13.40
N LYS A 167 -7.69 18.79 -13.16
CA LYS A 167 -8.61 19.33 -14.15
C LYS A 167 -8.14 20.69 -14.71
N GLU A 168 -7.54 21.55 -13.88
CA GLU A 168 -6.97 22.82 -14.34
C GLU A 168 -5.77 22.60 -15.26
N ARG A 169 -4.87 21.65 -14.91
CA ARG A 169 -3.74 21.27 -15.76
C ARG A 169 -4.22 20.77 -17.13
N GLU A 170 -5.20 19.87 -17.13
CA GLU A 170 -5.79 19.34 -18.36
C GLU A 170 -6.47 20.44 -19.19
N GLY A 171 -7.22 21.34 -18.53
CA GLY A 171 -7.85 22.49 -19.18
C GLY A 171 -6.85 23.45 -19.84
N LEU A 172 -5.73 23.74 -19.17
CA LEU A 172 -4.66 24.56 -19.73
C LEU A 172 -3.96 23.88 -20.91
N ARG A 173 -3.65 22.58 -20.81
CA ARG A 173 -3.09 21.80 -21.93
C ARG A 173 -4.00 21.78 -23.15
N HIS A 174 -5.31 21.60 -22.92
CA HIS A 174 -6.30 21.66 -23.98
C HIS A 174 -6.33 23.05 -24.62
N THR A 175 -6.37 24.11 -23.82
CA THR A 175 -6.37 25.49 -24.30
C THR A 175 -5.13 25.81 -25.13
N ILE A 176 -3.93 25.48 -24.66
CA ILE A 176 -2.68 25.68 -25.41
C ILE A 176 -2.71 24.93 -26.74
N LYS A 177 -3.21 23.69 -26.75
CA LYS A 177 -3.36 22.90 -27.97
C LYS A 177 -4.34 23.57 -28.94
N ASP A 178 -5.45 24.08 -28.44
CA ASP A 178 -6.45 24.74 -29.28
C ASP A 178 -5.94 26.07 -29.84
N MET A 179 -5.25 26.89 -29.03
CA MET A 179 -4.56 28.11 -29.48
C MET A 179 -3.59 27.82 -30.64
N ARG A 180 -2.86 26.70 -30.59
CA ARG A 180 -1.93 26.32 -31.66
C ARG A 180 -2.64 25.92 -32.95
N ASN A 181 -3.83 25.35 -32.88
CA ASN A 181 -4.57 24.81 -34.05
C ASN A 181 -5.58 25.82 -34.63
N HIS A 182 -6.18 26.63 -33.77
CA HIS A 182 -7.20 27.63 -34.08
C HIS A 182 -6.81 29.00 -33.48
N PRO A 183 -5.64 29.56 -33.85
CA PRO A 183 -5.13 30.81 -33.29
C PRO A 183 -6.11 31.98 -33.44
N GLU A 184 -6.95 31.97 -34.47
CA GLU A 184 -7.99 32.97 -34.72
C GLU A 184 -8.98 33.13 -33.56
N ASN A 185 -9.25 32.08 -32.78
CA ASN A 185 -10.20 32.11 -31.67
C ASN A 185 -9.64 32.76 -30.40
N TYR A 186 -8.32 32.99 -30.36
CA TYR A 186 -7.59 33.42 -29.16
C TYR A 186 -6.83 34.73 -29.38
N THR A 187 -7.26 35.51 -30.36
CA THR A 187 -6.66 36.80 -30.66
C THR A 187 -7.18 37.91 -29.75
N THR A 188 -6.29 38.80 -29.34
CA THR A 188 -6.64 40.03 -28.63
C THR A 188 -7.11 41.10 -29.63
N ASP A 189 -7.80 42.12 -29.12
CA ASP A 189 -8.24 43.27 -29.93
C ASP A 189 -7.08 43.97 -30.64
N GLU A 190 -5.89 43.98 -30.03
CA GLU A 190 -4.68 44.54 -30.62
C GLU A 190 -4.19 43.73 -31.83
N ILE A 191 -4.13 42.40 -31.69
CA ILE A 191 -3.73 41.49 -32.78
C ILE A 191 -4.78 41.48 -33.89
N MET A 192 -6.07 41.64 -33.54
CA MET A 192 -7.16 41.78 -34.51
C MET A 192 -7.12 43.06 -35.33
N ARG A 193 -6.47 44.13 -34.85
CA ARG A 193 -6.29 45.38 -35.61
C ARG A 193 -5.16 45.29 -36.64
N ASP A 194 -4.29 44.29 -36.55
CA ASP A 194 -3.27 44.03 -37.54
C ASP A 194 -3.92 43.60 -38.87
N SER A 195 -3.68 44.39 -39.92
CA SER A 195 -4.22 44.16 -41.26
C SER A 195 -3.81 42.80 -41.84
N SER A 196 -2.61 42.32 -41.51
CA SER A 196 -2.13 41.01 -41.93
C SER A 196 -2.88 39.87 -41.24
N MET A 197 -3.21 40.02 -39.95
CA MET A 197 -4.01 39.02 -39.23
C MET A 197 -5.44 38.93 -39.78
N GLN A 198 -6.07 40.08 -40.03
CA GLN A 198 -7.42 40.10 -40.61
C GLN A 198 -7.45 39.47 -42.01
N SER A 199 -6.42 39.72 -42.83
CA SER A 199 -6.30 39.10 -44.14
C SER A 199 -6.21 37.59 -44.04
N MET A 200 -5.37 37.08 -43.13
CA MET A 200 -5.19 35.63 -42.92
C MET A 200 -6.47 34.95 -42.43
N ILE A 201 -7.25 35.59 -41.55
CA ILE A 201 -8.54 35.06 -41.07
C ILE A 201 -9.58 35.01 -42.20
N ARG A 202 -9.67 36.08 -43.01
CA ARG A 202 -10.59 36.13 -44.16
C ARG A 202 -10.25 35.02 -45.16
N GLU A 203 -8.98 34.91 -45.54
CA GLU A 203 -8.49 33.88 -46.46
C GLU A 203 -8.75 32.46 -45.91
N LYS A 204 -8.49 32.23 -44.62
CA LYS A 204 -8.79 30.94 -43.97
C LYS A 204 -10.29 30.59 -44.04
N LYS A 205 -11.18 31.56 -43.77
CA LYS A 205 -12.64 31.35 -43.86
C LYS A 205 -13.08 31.04 -45.29
N GLU A 206 -12.57 31.75 -46.28
CA GLU A 206 -12.88 31.50 -47.70
C GLU A 206 -12.45 30.10 -48.12
N LEU A 207 -11.24 29.67 -47.75
CA LEU A 207 -10.73 28.33 -48.05
C LEU A 207 -11.49 27.19 -47.36
N ILE A 208 -12.12 27.44 -46.21
CA ILE A 208 -12.95 26.45 -45.49
C ILE A 208 -14.35 26.35 -46.10
N ILE A 209 -14.92 27.46 -46.56
CA ILE A 209 -16.28 27.50 -47.14
C ILE A 209 -16.29 27.01 -48.59
N THR A 210 -15.20 27.22 -49.33
CA THR A 210 -15.11 26.83 -50.75
C THR A 210 -15.12 25.31 -50.90
N ASP A 211 -16.12 24.78 -51.60
CA ASP A 211 -16.22 23.36 -51.91
C ASP A 211 -15.31 23.00 -53.10
N ILE A 212 -14.16 22.42 -52.80
CA ILE A 212 -13.12 22.06 -53.78
C ILE A 212 -13.23 20.58 -54.14
N GLN A 213 -13.67 20.30 -55.37
CA GLN A 213 -13.87 18.95 -55.89
C GLN A 213 -12.60 18.33 -56.48
N ASN A 214 -11.62 19.14 -56.91
CA ASN A 214 -10.36 18.66 -57.50
C ASN A 214 -9.32 18.29 -56.42
N ARG A 215 -8.71 17.10 -56.54
CA ARG A 215 -7.72 16.57 -55.60
C ARG A 215 -6.48 17.47 -55.45
N ASP A 216 -5.98 18.04 -56.54
CA ASP A 216 -4.77 18.87 -56.51
C ASP A 216 -5.02 20.23 -55.87
N GLU A 217 -6.18 20.82 -56.15
CA GLU A 217 -6.62 22.08 -55.53
C GLU A 217 -6.90 21.89 -54.04
N LYS A 218 -7.49 20.74 -53.66
CA LYS A 218 -7.70 20.39 -52.24
C LYS A 218 -6.37 20.26 -51.49
N TYR A 219 -5.35 19.67 -52.10
CA TYR A 219 -4.02 19.60 -51.51
C TYR A 219 -3.37 20.97 -51.34
N ARG A 220 -3.48 21.86 -52.34
CA ARG A 220 -2.99 23.25 -52.25
C ARG A 220 -3.72 24.04 -51.16
N ALA A 221 -5.05 23.93 -51.09
CA ALA A 221 -5.85 24.58 -50.05
C ALA A 221 -5.47 24.10 -48.65
N TYR A 222 -5.26 22.80 -48.46
CA TYR A 222 -4.79 22.23 -47.20
C TYR A 222 -3.42 22.77 -46.77
N ASN A 223 -2.45 22.81 -47.69
CA ASN A 223 -1.13 23.37 -47.38
C ASN A 223 -1.22 24.86 -47.05
N ARG A 224 -2.04 25.61 -47.78
CA ARG A 224 -2.27 27.03 -47.52
C ARG A 224 -2.90 27.27 -46.14
N LEU A 225 -3.89 26.47 -45.75
CA LEU A 225 -4.47 26.52 -44.40
C LEU A 225 -3.44 26.25 -43.32
N LYS A 226 -2.51 25.31 -43.55
CA LYS A 226 -1.40 25.02 -42.63
C LYS A 226 -0.43 26.20 -42.52
N GLU A 227 -0.02 26.80 -43.63
CA GLU A 227 0.82 28.00 -43.67
C GLU A 227 0.16 29.16 -42.92
N LEU A 228 -1.10 29.45 -43.21
CA LEU A 228 -1.88 30.49 -42.55
C LEU A 228 -1.95 30.25 -41.03
N THR A 229 -2.16 29.00 -40.61
CA THR A 229 -2.17 28.64 -39.18
C THR A 229 -0.80 28.86 -38.51
N ILE A 230 0.30 28.58 -39.21
CA ILE A 230 1.67 28.84 -38.70
C ILE A 230 1.89 30.35 -38.53
N LEU A 231 1.58 31.15 -39.55
CA LEU A 231 1.75 32.61 -39.51
C LEU A 231 0.86 33.27 -38.44
N MET A 232 -0.38 32.80 -38.29
CA MET A 232 -1.27 33.27 -37.22
C MET A 232 -0.74 32.86 -35.84
N ARG A 233 -0.16 31.65 -35.70
CA ARG A 233 0.46 31.19 -34.46
C ARG A 233 1.63 32.06 -34.04
N GLU A 234 2.48 32.48 -34.99
CA GLU A 234 3.60 33.39 -34.70
C GLU A 234 3.10 34.71 -34.08
N LYS A 235 1.99 35.26 -34.57
CA LYS A 235 1.40 36.49 -34.02
C LYS A 235 0.83 36.32 -32.62
N ILE A 236 0.29 35.15 -32.28
CA ILE A 236 -0.23 34.87 -30.93
C ILE A 236 0.78 34.16 -30.02
N SER A 237 2.04 33.98 -30.46
CA SER A 237 3.09 33.30 -29.68
C SER A 237 3.22 33.84 -28.25
N PRO A 238 3.20 35.18 -28.01
CA PRO A 238 3.30 35.71 -26.66
C PRO A 238 2.17 35.24 -25.73
N LEU A 239 0.95 35.07 -26.25
CA LEU A 239 -0.22 34.58 -25.50
C LEU A 239 -0.10 33.09 -25.21
N ILE A 240 0.42 32.31 -26.16
CA ILE A 240 0.70 30.89 -25.98
C ILE A 240 1.75 30.71 -24.88
N GLU A 241 2.85 31.47 -24.95
CA GLU A 241 3.92 31.44 -23.95
C GLU A 241 3.43 31.83 -22.56
N GLU A 242 2.50 32.78 -22.45
CA GLU A 242 1.86 33.13 -21.19
C GLU A 242 1.09 31.94 -20.60
N LYS A 243 0.27 31.27 -21.41
CA LYS A 243 -0.48 30.08 -20.98
C LYS A 243 0.44 28.89 -20.67
N GLU A 244 1.56 28.75 -21.37
CA GLU A 244 2.59 27.75 -21.06
C GLU A 244 3.26 28.04 -19.71
N ARG A 245 3.57 29.30 -19.40
CA ARG A 245 4.07 29.69 -18.06
C ARG A 245 3.06 29.39 -16.96
N GLU A 246 1.78 29.63 -17.22
CA GLU A 246 0.69 29.27 -16.30
C GLU A 246 0.62 27.75 -16.07
N LEU A 247 0.70 26.95 -17.14
CA LEU A 247 0.74 25.50 -17.05
C LEU A 247 1.93 25.00 -16.22
N VAL A 248 3.13 25.53 -16.45
CA VAL A 248 4.33 25.18 -15.66
C VAL A 248 4.13 25.52 -14.18
N SER A 249 3.49 26.65 -13.87
CA SER A 249 3.16 27.04 -12.50
C SER A 249 2.20 26.03 -11.83
N VAL A 250 1.13 25.65 -12.53
CA VAL A 250 0.17 24.65 -12.05
C VAL A 250 0.84 23.28 -11.85
N GLU A 251 1.68 22.84 -12.79
CA GLU A 251 2.40 21.58 -12.69
C GLU A 251 3.36 21.54 -11.48
N LYS A 252 4.06 22.65 -11.19
CA LYS A 252 4.88 22.76 -9.98
C LYS A 252 4.06 22.64 -8.70
N LYS A 253 2.91 23.30 -8.63
CA LYS A 253 2.00 23.23 -7.48
C LYS A 253 1.42 21.82 -7.29
N LEU A 254 1.04 21.15 -8.38
CA LEU A 254 0.57 19.75 -8.32
C LEU A 254 1.67 18.79 -7.86
N SER A 255 2.90 18.98 -8.36
CA SER A 255 4.07 18.21 -7.90
C SER A 255 4.32 18.40 -6.40
N TYR A 256 4.25 19.64 -5.92
CA TYR A 256 4.32 19.94 -4.50
C TYR A 256 3.21 19.24 -3.69
N ASN A 257 1.96 19.28 -4.16
CA ASN A 257 0.86 18.59 -3.50
C ASN A 257 1.10 17.07 -3.44
N ALA A 258 1.65 16.47 -4.50
CA ALA A 258 1.98 15.04 -4.53
C ALA A 258 3.05 14.67 -3.50
N ILE A 259 4.02 15.57 -3.26
CA ILE A 259 5.01 15.43 -2.18
C ILE A 259 4.29 15.49 -0.84
N VAL A 260 3.59 16.57 -0.52
CA VAL A 260 2.97 16.77 0.81
C VAL A 260 1.93 15.69 1.16
N THR A 261 1.23 15.15 0.16
CA THR A 261 0.18 14.14 0.33
C THR A 261 0.68 12.69 0.25
N MET A 262 1.97 12.48 0.02
CA MET A 262 2.56 11.14 0.01
C MET A 262 2.42 10.48 1.39
N ARG A 263 2.05 9.19 1.39
CA ARG A 263 1.71 8.44 2.62
C ARG A 263 2.84 7.57 3.16
N ASP A 264 3.93 7.47 2.39
CA ASP A 264 5.00 6.51 2.64
C ASP A 264 6.22 7.15 3.32
N TYR A 265 6.09 8.39 3.78
CA TYR A 265 7.17 9.03 4.53
C TYR A 265 7.41 8.34 5.86
N PRO A 266 8.68 8.09 6.22
CA PRO A 266 9.02 7.59 7.55
C PRO A 266 8.60 8.62 8.62
N PHE A 267 8.16 8.11 9.77
CA PHE A 267 7.65 8.94 10.87
C PHE A 267 8.65 9.99 11.37
N CYS A 268 9.96 9.76 11.18
CA CYS A 268 11.02 10.67 11.62
C CYS A 268 11.09 11.99 10.83
N ILE A 269 10.37 12.11 9.71
CA ILE A 269 10.28 13.38 8.94
C ILE A 269 9.22 14.32 9.55
N TYR A 270 8.33 13.80 10.39
CA TYR A 270 7.26 14.58 10.98
C TYR A 270 7.75 15.30 12.24
N PRO A 271 7.32 16.56 12.46
CA PRO A 271 7.59 17.25 13.72
C PRO A 271 7.04 16.46 14.90
N GLU A 272 7.82 16.37 15.99
CA GLU A 272 7.42 15.62 17.18
C GLU A 272 6.09 16.12 17.77
N THR A 273 5.89 17.45 17.80
CA THR A 273 4.66 18.09 18.30
C THR A 273 3.43 17.60 17.56
N PHE A 274 3.52 17.49 16.23
CA PHE A 274 2.43 17.04 15.36
C PHE A 274 2.04 15.58 15.63
N ILE A 275 3.04 14.71 15.86
CA ILE A 275 2.78 13.32 16.25
C ILE A 275 2.13 13.25 17.65
N ARG A 276 2.59 14.08 18.60
CA ARG A 276 2.02 14.14 19.96
C ARG A 276 0.56 14.61 19.95
N GLU A 277 0.24 15.60 19.13
CA GLU A 277 -1.15 16.07 18.94
C GLU A 277 -2.06 14.96 18.44
N LEU A 278 -1.62 14.18 17.46
CA LEU A 278 -2.36 13.01 16.98
C LEU A 278 -2.68 12.02 18.13
N PHE A 279 -1.70 11.74 18.99
CA PHE A 279 -1.94 10.87 20.15
C PHE A 279 -2.83 11.50 21.22
N SER A 280 -2.85 12.83 21.32
CA SER A 280 -3.74 13.55 22.24
C SER A 280 -5.20 13.54 21.78
N LEU A 281 -5.45 13.61 20.47
CA LEU A 281 -6.79 13.50 19.88
C LEU A 281 -7.47 12.17 20.22
N VAL A 282 -6.69 11.09 20.33
CA VAL A 282 -7.18 9.77 20.73
C VAL A 282 -7.51 9.69 22.22
N LYS A 283 -6.86 10.51 23.07
CA LYS A 283 -7.10 10.52 24.52
C LYS A 283 -8.37 11.28 24.93
N GLY A 284 -8.86 12.20 24.09
CA GLY A 284 -10.06 13.00 24.38
C GLY A 284 -11.39 12.28 24.14
N VAL A 285 -11.36 11.00 23.73
CA VAL A 285 -12.56 10.20 23.37
C VAL A 285 -12.73 8.98 24.30
N MET A 286 -11.94 8.88 25.38
CA MET A 286 -12.14 7.90 26.46
C MET A 286 -12.79 8.54 27.68
#